data_AF-A0A7C9AD70-F1
#
_entry.id   AF-A0A7C9AD70-F1
#
_cell.length_a   1.000
_cell.length_b   1.000
_cell.length_c   1.000
_cell.angle_alpha   90.00
_cell.angle_beta   90.00
_cell.angle_gamma   90.00
#
_symmetry.space_group_name_H-M   'P 1'
#
loop_
_entity.id
_entity.type
_entity.pdbx_description
1 polymer ?
#
loop_
_entity_poly.entity_id
_entity_poly.type
_entity_poly.pdbx_seq_one_letter_code
_entity_poly.pdbx_strand_id
1 'polypeptide(L)'
;MMMEGLCYYRPYVDPEFESLIERINPPRVCIDNDYSKDCTLVKVDSVKRHGILLEVVQILADLDLLISKSYISSDGGWFMDVFHVTDKFGNKITDQDLIHYIQQAVCTRRNSKEAQLYSGSEVMSSKHGPMEHTVLEMTVADQPGLLS
;
A
#
# COMPACT_ATOMS: atom_id res chain seq x y z
N MET A 1 16.27 -6.51 45.32
CA MET A 1 15.50 -5.64 44.39
C MET A 1 16.53 -5.03 43.44
N MET A 2 16.77 -5.69 42.30
CA MET A 2 17.58 -5.17 41.19
C MET A 2 16.64 -5.08 40.00
N MET A 3 16.43 -3.87 39.49
CA MET A 3 15.71 -3.63 38.24
C MET A 3 16.75 -3.69 37.11
N GLU A 4 16.72 -4.79 36.36
CA GLU A 4 17.48 -4.95 35.12
C GLU A 4 16.91 -4.01 34.05
N GLY A 5 17.71 -3.05 33.60
CA GLY A 5 17.38 -2.15 32.50
C GLY A 5 17.54 -2.86 31.16
N LEU A 6 16.44 -3.15 30.49
CA LEU A 6 16.42 -3.70 29.13
C LEU A 6 16.98 -2.67 28.14
N CYS A 7 18.22 -2.90 27.68
CA CYS A 7 18.82 -2.16 26.57
C CYS A 7 18.13 -2.56 25.26
N TYR A 8 17.15 -1.78 24.81
CA TYR A 8 16.58 -1.93 23.48
C TYR A 8 17.58 -1.44 22.43
N TYR A 9 18.19 -2.36 21.68
CA TYR A 9 18.96 -2.03 20.48
C TYR A 9 17.98 -1.45 19.45
N ARG A 10 17.94 -0.11 19.33
CA ARG A 10 17.32 0.56 18.19
C ARG A 10 18.39 0.62 17.10
N PRO A 11 18.25 -0.12 15.98
CA PRO A 11 19.14 0.08 14.85
C PRO A 11 19.02 1.54 14.42
N TYR A 12 20.16 2.25 14.42
CA TYR A 12 20.23 3.59 13.88
C TYR A 12 20.02 3.48 12.36
N VAL A 13 18.83 3.87 11.91
CA VAL A 13 18.52 4.01 10.50
C VAL A 13 18.87 5.45 10.14
N ASP A 14 19.86 5.63 9.27
CA ASP A 14 20.23 6.96 8.79
C ASP A 14 19.08 7.53 7.95
N PRO A 15 18.43 8.62 8.39
CA PRO A 15 17.35 9.25 7.63
C PRO A 15 17.78 9.72 6.23
N GLU A 16 19.06 10.03 6.04
CA GLU A 16 19.61 10.41 4.74
C GLU A 16 19.61 9.22 3.76
N PHE A 17 19.84 7.99 4.25
CA PHE A 17 19.85 6.80 3.40
C PHE A 17 18.44 6.43 2.90
N GLU A 18 17.44 6.46 3.78
CA GLU A 18 16.03 6.27 3.42
C GLU A 18 15.57 7.31 2.39
N SER A 19 15.91 8.59 2.63
CA SER A 19 15.59 9.69 1.71
C SER A 19 16.23 9.51 0.33
N LEU A 20 17.45 8.98 0.25
CA LEU A 20 18.11 8.71 -1.01
C LEU A 20 17.42 7.60 -1.80
N ILE A 21 17.02 6.51 -1.15
CA ILE A 21 16.30 5.41 -1.81
C ILE A 21 14.96 5.90 -2.37
N GLU A 22 14.21 6.71 -1.61
CA GLU A 22 12.95 7.32 -2.06
C GLU A 22 13.12 8.27 -3.25
N ARG A 23 14.26 8.95 -3.34
CA ARG A 23 14.56 9.87 -4.43
C ARG A 23 14.95 9.15 -5.72
N ILE A 24 15.60 7.99 -5.59
CA ILE A 24 15.99 7.14 -6.71
C ILE A 24 14.78 6.35 -7.24
N ASN A 25 13.90 5.89 -6.35
CA ASN A 25 12.73 5.08 -6.67
C ASN A 25 11.43 5.79 -6.24
N PRO A 26 10.98 6.82 -6.98
CA PRO A 26 9.69 7.45 -6.70
C PRO A 26 8.55 6.42 -6.77
N PRO A 27 7.44 6.64 -6.03
CA PRO A 27 6.23 5.89 -6.22
C PRO A 27 5.79 5.92 -7.69
N ARG A 28 5.36 4.77 -8.21
CA ARG A 28 4.85 4.62 -9.57
C ARG A 28 3.39 4.23 -9.50
N VAL A 29 2.57 4.93 -10.27
CA VAL A 29 1.13 4.63 -10.36
C VAL A 29 0.78 4.16 -11.76
N CYS A 30 0.19 2.97 -11.84
CA CYS A 30 -0.38 2.42 -13.07
C CYS A 30 -1.89 2.32 -12.91
N ILE A 31 -2.64 2.88 -13.86
CA ILE A 31 -4.09 2.81 -13.88
C ILE A 31 -4.52 1.91 -15.04
N ASP A 32 -5.28 0.87 -14.73
CA ASP A 32 -5.64 -0.22 -15.64
C ASP A 32 -7.16 -0.37 -15.67
N ASN A 33 -7.73 -0.06 -16.84
CA ASN A 33 -9.17 -0.17 -17.09
C ASN A 33 -9.56 -1.46 -17.82
N ASP A 34 -8.64 -2.35 -18.13
CA ASP A 34 -8.93 -3.53 -18.96
C ASP A 34 -9.01 -4.81 -18.11
N TYR A 35 -8.33 -4.85 -16.97
CA TYR A 35 -8.25 -6.04 -16.11
C TYR A 35 -9.62 -6.50 -15.53
N SER A 36 -10.50 -5.58 -15.18
CA SER A 36 -11.83 -5.87 -14.64
C SER A 36 -12.91 -5.22 -15.48
N LYS A 37 -14.10 -5.83 -15.60
CA LYS A 37 -15.22 -5.22 -16.33
C LYS A 37 -15.86 -4.07 -15.55
N ASP A 38 -15.89 -4.18 -14.23
CA ASP A 38 -16.77 -3.37 -13.38
C ASP A 38 -16.02 -2.24 -12.64
N CYS A 39 -14.68 -2.27 -12.64
CA CYS A 39 -13.88 -1.28 -11.91
C CYS A 39 -12.56 -0.96 -12.61
N THR A 40 -11.97 0.16 -12.21
CA THR A 40 -10.62 0.59 -12.58
C THR A 40 -9.63 0.06 -11.55
N LEU A 41 -8.48 -0.44 -11.98
CA LEU A 41 -7.40 -0.82 -11.08
C LEU A 41 -6.40 0.32 -10.96
N VAL A 42 -6.13 0.76 -9.73
CA VAL A 42 -5.03 1.67 -9.41
C VAL A 42 -3.95 0.84 -8.72
N LYS A 43 -2.82 0.65 -9.40
CA LYS A 43 -1.65 -0.08 -8.89
C LYS A 43 -0.59 0.93 -8.47
N VAL A 44 -0.08 0.80 -7.25
CA VAL A 44 0.95 1.67 -6.69
C VAL A 44 2.14 0.82 -6.28
N ASP A 45 3.27 1.06 -6.93
CA ASP A 45 4.56 0.46 -6.59
C ASP A 45 5.43 1.52 -5.92
N SER A 46 5.96 1.23 -4.73
CA SER A 46 6.86 2.16 -4.04
C SER A 46 7.89 1.44 -3.19
N VAL A 47 8.93 2.17 -2.81
CA VAL A 47 9.77 1.78 -1.67
C VAL A 47 8.95 1.92 -0.40
N LYS A 48 9.28 1.11 0.62
CA LYS A 48 8.72 1.18 1.96
C LYS A 48 8.92 2.56 2.57
N ARG A 49 7.87 3.37 2.47
CA ARG A 49 7.76 4.66 3.13
C ARG A 49 6.64 4.62 4.15
N HIS A 50 6.90 5.20 5.30
CA HIS A 50 5.88 5.31 6.32
C HIS A 50 4.72 6.20 5.84
N GLY A 51 3.48 5.71 5.93
CA GLY A 51 2.28 6.48 5.62
C GLY A 51 1.80 6.46 4.17
N ILE A 52 2.54 5.86 3.22
CA ILE A 52 2.17 5.92 1.79
C ILE A 52 0.80 5.30 1.49
N LEU A 53 0.48 4.15 2.10
CA LEU A 53 -0.82 3.51 1.95
C LEU A 53 -1.96 4.46 2.37
N LEU A 54 -1.80 5.16 3.49
CA LEU A 54 -2.78 6.12 3.97
C LEU A 54 -2.88 7.33 3.03
N GLU A 55 -1.76 7.83 2.52
CA GLU A 55 -1.74 8.91 1.52
C GLU A 55 -2.54 8.54 0.27
N VAL A 56 -2.34 7.32 -0.26
CA VAL A 56 -3.07 6.83 -1.43
C VAL A 56 -4.57 6.70 -1.12
N VAL A 57 -4.93 6.07 -0.01
CA VAL A 57 -6.34 5.91 0.40
C VAL A 57 -7.01 7.28 0.58
N GLN A 58 -6.32 8.25 1.18
CA GLN A 58 -6.85 9.60 1.36
C GLN A 58 -7.07 10.30 0.01
N ILE A 59 -6.10 10.22 -0.92
CA ILE A 59 -6.26 10.81 -2.26
C ILE A 59 -7.48 10.23 -2.98
N LEU A 60 -7.66 8.91 -2.94
CA LEU A 60 -8.80 8.26 -3.58
C LEU A 60 -10.12 8.67 -2.92
N ALA A 61 -10.16 8.73 -1.59
CA ALA A 61 -11.34 9.15 -0.84
C ALA A 61 -11.70 10.62 -1.09
N ASP A 62 -10.71 11.52 -1.13
CA ASP A 62 -10.89 12.96 -1.41
C ASP A 62 -11.44 13.21 -2.83
N LEU A 63 -11.25 12.25 -3.74
CA LEU A 63 -11.77 12.28 -5.11
C LEU A 63 -13.15 11.61 -5.25
N ASP A 64 -13.82 11.28 -4.13
CA ASP A 64 -15.09 10.54 -4.09
C ASP A 64 -15.04 9.18 -4.82
N LEU A 65 -13.85 8.56 -4.86
CA LEU A 65 -13.68 7.23 -5.45
C LEU A 65 -13.95 6.15 -4.41
N LEU A 66 -14.69 5.13 -4.82
CA LEU A 66 -15.07 4.01 -3.96
C LEU A 66 -14.11 2.84 -4.17
N ILE A 67 -13.45 2.41 -3.10
CA ILE A 67 -12.59 1.22 -3.09
C ILE A 67 -13.45 0.01 -2.73
N SER A 68 -13.66 -0.90 -3.70
CA SER A 68 -14.45 -2.13 -3.50
C SER A 68 -13.65 -3.27 -2.88
N LYS A 69 -12.38 -3.39 -3.27
CA LYS A 69 -11.41 -4.33 -2.73
C LYS A 69 -9.99 -3.82 -2.96
N SER A 70 -9.05 -4.30 -2.17
CA SER A 70 -7.63 -4.01 -2.35
C SER A 70 -6.76 -5.23 -2.03
N TYR A 71 -5.59 -5.27 -2.65
CA TYR A 71 -4.52 -6.22 -2.36
C TYR A 71 -3.29 -5.42 -1.95
N ILE A 72 -2.80 -5.62 -0.73
CA ILE A 72 -1.70 -4.88 -0.12
C ILE A 72 -0.57 -5.86 0.14
N SER A 73 0.63 -5.54 -0.36
CA SER A 73 1.81 -6.38 -0.17
C SER A 73 3.01 -5.54 0.23
N SER A 74 3.75 -6.02 1.23
CA SER A 74 5.03 -5.46 1.64
C SER A 74 6.06 -6.57 1.71
N ASP A 75 7.04 -6.53 0.81
CA ASP A 75 8.11 -7.53 0.73
C ASP A 75 9.45 -6.86 0.45
N GLY A 76 10.52 -7.31 1.12
CA GLY A 76 11.89 -6.90 0.78
C GLY A 76 12.18 -5.39 0.71
N GLY A 77 11.40 -4.56 1.41
CA GLY A 77 11.51 -3.08 1.35
C GLY A 77 10.69 -2.41 0.24
N TRP A 78 9.89 -3.19 -0.50
CA TRP A 78 8.95 -2.72 -1.52
C TRP A 78 7.51 -2.83 -1.03
N PHE A 79 6.68 -1.96 -1.57
CA PHE A 79 5.23 -1.93 -1.41
C PHE A 79 4.59 -2.04 -2.78
N MET A 80 3.62 -2.94 -2.91
CA MET A 80 2.82 -3.13 -4.11
C MET A 80 1.36 -3.23 -3.68
N ASP A 81 0.62 -2.15 -3.95
CA ASP A 81 -0.77 -2.01 -3.54
C ASP A 81 -1.65 -1.92 -4.79
N VAL A 82 -2.74 -2.68 -4.82
CA VAL A 82 -3.71 -2.68 -5.92
C VAL A 82 -5.08 -2.36 -5.38
N PHE A 83 -5.70 -1.29 -5.86
CA PHE A 83 -7.03 -0.84 -5.47
C PHE A 83 -8.00 -1.02 -6.63
N HIS A 84 -9.13 -1.65 -6.37
CA HIS A 84 -10.25 -1.73 -7.31
C HIS A 84 -11.22 -0.58 -7.02
N VAL A 85 -11.19 0.44 -7.88
CA VAL A 85 -11.90 1.69 -7.67
C VAL A 85 -12.99 1.94 -8.71
N THR A 86 -14.06 2.58 -8.26
CA THR A 86 -15.12 3.14 -9.11
C THR A 86 -15.39 4.59 -8.71
N ASP A 87 -16.09 5.33 -9.56
CA ASP A 87 -16.73 6.57 -9.13
C ASP A 87 -17.87 6.28 -8.13
N LYS A 88 -18.46 7.35 -7.58
CA LYS A 88 -19.61 7.27 -6.67
C LYS A 88 -20.89 6.65 -7.27
N PHE A 89 -20.95 6.52 -8.59
CA PHE A 89 -22.07 5.90 -9.32
C PHE A 89 -21.77 4.44 -9.69
N GLY A 90 -20.60 3.91 -9.32
CA GLY A 90 -20.17 2.55 -9.63
C GLY A 90 -19.55 2.37 -11.01
N ASN A 91 -19.20 3.45 -11.71
CA ASN A 91 -18.56 3.38 -13.02
C ASN A 91 -17.04 3.39 -12.92
N LYS A 92 -16.40 2.94 -14.00
CA LYS A 92 -14.96 3.06 -14.19
C LYS A 92 -14.53 4.52 -14.36
N ILE A 93 -13.30 4.79 -13.92
CA ILE A 93 -12.64 6.07 -14.10
C ILE A 93 -12.09 6.13 -15.53
N THR A 94 -12.74 6.87 -16.41
CA THR A 94 -12.33 7.03 -17.83
C THR A 94 -11.83 8.42 -18.17
N ASP A 95 -12.12 9.39 -17.30
CA ASP A 95 -11.65 10.77 -17.41
C ASP A 95 -10.11 10.84 -17.31
N GLN A 96 -9.47 11.29 -18.38
CA GLN A 96 -8.03 11.38 -18.50
C GLN A 96 -7.42 12.43 -17.56
N ASP A 97 -8.14 13.52 -17.29
CA ASP A 97 -7.65 14.56 -16.39
C ASP A 97 -7.63 14.04 -14.95
N LEU A 98 -8.65 13.29 -14.55
CA LEU A 98 -8.71 12.62 -13.25
C LEU A 98 -7.63 11.54 -13.11
N ILE A 99 -7.45 10.70 -14.13
CA ILE A 99 -6.38 9.69 -14.18
C ILE A 99 -5.01 10.33 -13.98
N HIS A 100 -4.73 11.39 -14.75
CA HIS A 100 -3.48 12.11 -14.67
C HIS A 100 -3.29 12.79 -13.31
N TYR A 101 -4.37 13.36 -12.75
CA TYR A 101 -4.35 13.92 -11.40
C TYR A 101 -4.00 12.88 -10.34
N ILE A 102 -4.60 11.69 -10.37
CA ILE A 102 -4.29 10.59 -9.43
C ILE A 102 -2.81 10.22 -9.52
N GLN A 103 -2.30 10.04 -10.74
CA GLN A 103 -0.89 9.74 -10.97
C GLN A 103 0.00 10.84 -10.37
N GLN A 104 -0.31 12.11 -10.60
CA GLN A 104 0.46 13.21 -10.05
C GLN A 104 0.36 13.32 -8.53
N ALA A 105 -0.83 13.21 -7.95
CA ALA A 105 -1.08 13.39 -6.52
C ALA A 105 -0.27 12.39 -5.68
N VAL A 106 -0.23 11.12 -6.12
CA VAL A 106 0.56 10.06 -5.46
C VAL A 106 2.07 10.27 -5.67
N CYS A 107 2.50 10.72 -6.85
CA CYS A 107 3.93 10.97 -7.11
C CYS A 107 4.46 12.26 -6.43
N THR A 108 3.61 13.26 -6.19
CA THR A 108 4.01 14.62 -5.81
C THR A 108 3.91 14.90 -4.31
N ARG A 109 3.16 14.11 -3.52
CA ARG A 109 3.09 14.24 -2.05
C ARG A 109 4.42 13.85 -1.38
N ARG A 110 5.42 14.69 -1.57
CA ARG A 110 6.74 14.65 -0.94
C ARG A 110 6.75 15.68 0.19
N ASN A 111 6.42 15.20 1.39
CA ASN A 111 6.63 15.86 2.68
C ASN A 111 5.93 17.21 2.92
N SER A 112 4.89 17.18 3.75
CA SER A 112 4.61 18.29 4.67
C SER A 112 4.24 17.75 6.05
N LYS A 113 5.25 17.73 6.93
CA LYS A 113 5.19 17.59 8.39
C LYS A 113 4.86 16.20 8.92
N GLU A 114 5.77 15.69 9.76
CA GLU A 114 5.51 14.62 10.72
C GLU A 114 4.18 14.89 11.44
N ALA A 115 3.18 14.07 11.18
CA ALA A 115 2.14 13.81 12.15
C ALA A 115 2.51 12.49 12.82
N GLN A 116 3.37 12.59 13.84
CA GLN A 116 3.29 11.65 14.94
C GLN A 116 1.90 11.79 15.58
N LEU A 117 0.94 10.98 15.14
CA LEU A 117 -0.34 10.78 15.81
C LEU A 117 -0.93 9.43 15.38
N TYR A 118 -0.24 8.36 15.77
CA TYR A 118 -0.88 7.05 15.89
C TYR A 118 -1.43 6.94 17.30
N SER A 119 -2.60 7.51 17.53
CA SER A 119 -3.47 6.95 18.56
C SER A 119 -4.20 5.80 17.89
N GLY A 120 -3.88 4.57 18.31
CA GLY A 120 -4.45 3.35 17.74
C GLY A 120 -5.96 3.44 17.70
N SER A 121 -6.52 3.58 16.50
CA SER A 121 -7.94 3.34 16.28
C SER A 121 -8.08 1.87 15.94
N GLU A 122 -8.83 1.17 16.78
CA GLU A 122 -9.23 -0.22 16.56
C GLU A 122 -9.82 -0.34 15.15
N VAL A 123 -9.20 -1.19 14.33
CA VAL A 123 -9.75 -1.57 13.03
C VAL A 123 -11.12 -2.18 13.29
N MET A 124 -12.18 -1.50 12.85
CA MET A 124 -13.53 -2.04 12.93
C MET A 124 -13.56 -3.28 12.02
N SER A 125 -13.50 -4.46 12.64
CA SER A 125 -13.59 -5.72 11.94
C SER A 125 -14.97 -5.78 11.26
N SER A 126 -14.98 -5.57 9.94
CA SER A 126 -16.14 -5.91 9.12
C SER A 126 -16.39 -7.40 9.33
N LYS A 127 -17.62 -7.76 9.68
CA LYS A 127 -18.06 -9.16 9.78
C LYS A 127 -18.06 -9.77 8.38
N HIS A 128 -16.88 -10.17 7.90
CA HIS A 128 -16.78 -11.04 6.75
C HIS A 128 -17.44 -12.37 7.14
N GLY A 129 -18.35 -12.87 6.28
CA GLY A 129 -18.93 -14.21 6.41
C GLY A 129 -17.83 -15.28 6.50
N PRO A 130 -18.15 -16.53 6.83
CA PRO A 130 -17.15 -17.57 7.02
C PRO A 130 -16.29 -17.70 5.76
N MET A 131 -15.08 -17.16 5.84
CA MET A 131 -14.11 -17.23 4.76
C MET A 131 -13.33 -18.51 5.04
N GLU A 132 -13.57 -19.53 4.23
CA GLU A 132 -12.82 -20.78 4.31
C GLU A 132 -11.38 -20.50 3.87
N HIS A 133 -10.49 -20.31 4.85
CA HIS A 133 -9.07 -20.15 4.59
C HIS A 133 -8.42 -21.53 4.53
N THR A 134 -7.94 -21.90 3.35
CA THR A 134 -7.08 -23.08 3.19
C THR A 134 -5.62 -22.64 3.28
N VAL A 135 -4.89 -23.16 4.26
CA VAL A 135 -3.45 -22.94 4.41
C VAL A 135 -2.71 -24.16 3.90
N LEU A 136 -1.73 -23.94 3.02
CA LEU A 136 -0.84 -24.97 2.51
C LEU A 136 0.58 -24.66 2.98
N GLU A 137 1.17 -25.56 3.76
CA GLU A 137 2.58 -25.52 4.14
C GLU A 137 3.31 -26.63 3.38
N MET A 138 4.40 -26.28 2.70
CA MET A 138 5.20 -27.21 1.91
C MET A 138 6.65 -27.13 2.38
N THR A 139 7.23 -28.26 2.77
CA THR A 139 8.67 -28.39 3.05
C THR A 139 9.26 -29.36 2.06
N VAL A 140 10.06 -28.85 1.14
CA VAL A 140 10.73 -29.65 0.11
C VAL A 140 12.19 -29.20 0.02
N ALA A 141 13.08 -30.13 -0.28
CA ALA A 141 14.47 -29.78 -0.59
C ALA A 141 14.54 -28.93 -1.86
N ASP A 142 15.46 -27.98 -1.90
CA ASP A 142 15.67 -27.13 -3.08
C ASP A 142 15.98 -27.96 -4.33
N GLN A 143 15.15 -27.84 -5.36
CA GLN A 143 15.29 -28.52 -6.64
C GLN A 143 14.81 -27.61 -7.78
N PRO A 144 15.55 -27.52 -8.91
CA PRO A 144 15.11 -26.77 -10.08
C PRO A 144 13.73 -27.22 -10.56
N GLY A 145 12.83 -26.28 -10.84
CA GLY A 145 11.50 -26.60 -11.38
C GLY A 145 10.40 -26.79 -10.33
N LEU A 146 10.70 -26.69 -9.03
CA LEU A 146 9.72 -26.95 -7.96
C LEU A 146 8.45 -26.08 -8.05
N LEU A 147 8.55 -24.87 -8.60
CA LEU A 147 7.45 -23.90 -8.75
C LEU A 147 7.32 -23.38 -10.19
N SER A 148 7.86 -24.10 -11.18
CA SER A 148 7.93 -23.68 -12.58
C SER A 148 6.74 -24.15 -13.42
#